data_AF-A0A6N6SKE9-F1
#
_entry.id   AF-A0A6N6SKE9-F1
#
_cell.length_a   1.000
_cell.length_b   1.000
_cell.length_c   1.000
_cell.angle_alpha   90.00
_cell.angle_beta   90.00
_cell.angle_gamma   90.00
#
_symmetry.space_group_name_H-M   'P 1'
#
loop_
_entity.id
_entity.type
_entity.pdbx_description
1 polymer ?
#
loop_
_entity_poly.entity_id
_entity_poly.type
_entity_poly.pdbx_seq_one_letter_code
_entity_poly.pdbx_strand_id
1 'polypeptide(L)' 'MGKGDPKTKRGKIFKGSNGKFRPTQKAINRAKKEATAAPAEPAVK' A
#
# COMPACT_ATOMS: atom_id res chain seq x y z
N MET A 1 5.68 5.99 16.71
CA MET A 1 4.72 4.87 16.80
C MET A 1 5.48 3.56 17.06
N GLY A 2 5.06 2.78 18.07
CA GLY A 2 5.81 1.63 18.58
C GLY A 2 5.55 0.30 17.84
N LYS A 3 6.20 -0.77 18.30
CA LYS A 3 6.01 -2.15 17.77
C LYS A 3 4.60 -2.70 18.02
N GLY A 4 3.87 -2.16 19.00
CA GLY A 4 2.52 -2.61 19.34
C GLY A 4 1.42 -2.05 18.44
N ASP A 5 1.68 -1.03 17.62
CA ASP A 5 0.64 -0.38 16.82
C ASP A 5 0.40 -1.13 15.49
N PRO A 6 -0.73 -1.84 15.33
CA PRO A 6 -1.02 -2.64 14.14
C PRO A 6 -1.30 -1.77 12.90
N LYS A 7 -1.48 -0.47 13.05
CA LYS A 7 -1.69 0.47 11.93
C LYS A 7 -0.38 0.98 11.34
N THR A 8 0.77 0.59 11.88
CA THR A 8 2.08 1.02 11.34
C THR A 8 2.82 -0.08 10.61
N LYS A 9 3.75 0.31 9.73
CA LYS A 9 4.68 -0.63 9.10
C LYS A 9 5.45 -1.45 10.14
N ARG A 10 5.92 -0.80 11.21
CA ARG A 10 6.71 -1.44 12.27
C ARG A 10 5.90 -2.46 13.08
N GLY A 11 4.67 -2.12 13.47
CA GLY A 11 3.81 -3.06 14.19
C GLY A 11 3.26 -4.19 13.31
N LYS A 12 3.02 -3.94 12.02
CA LYS A 12 2.73 -5.01 11.06
C LYS A 12 3.90 -5.99 10.90
N ILE A 13 5.15 -5.50 10.87
CA ILE A 13 6.36 -6.35 10.86
C ILE A 13 6.43 -7.18 12.13
N PHE A 14 6.27 -6.56 13.30
CA PHE A 14 6.37 -7.24 14.59
C PHE A 14 5.29 -8.32 14.77
N LYS A 15 4.04 -8.03 14.39
CA LYS A 15 2.94 -9.01 14.41
C LYS A 15 3.05 -10.08 13.30
N GLY A 16 3.90 -9.87 12.29
CA GLY A 16 4.01 -10.76 11.14
C GLY A 16 2.82 -10.69 10.16
N SER A 17 1.96 -9.67 10.26
CA SER A 17 0.77 -9.54 9.41
C SER A 17 0.98 -8.59 8.23
N ASN A 18 0.20 -8.79 7.16
CA ASN A 18 0.16 -7.90 6.00
C ASN A 18 -1.00 -6.89 6.12
N GLY A 19 -0.95 -5.82 5.33
CA GLY A 19 -2.03 -4.84 5.26
C GLY A 19 -1.59 -3.60 4.49
N LYS A 20 -2.38 -2.51 4.55
CA LYS A 20 -2.11 -1.27 3.80
C LYS A 20 -0.67 -0.76 3.97
N PHE A 21 -0.14 -0.79 5.20
CA PHE A 21 1.21 -0.30 5.52
C PHE A 21 2.33 -1.35 5.38
N ARG A 22 1.98 -2.61 5.09
CA ARG A 22 2.92 -3.69 4.77
C ARG A 22 2.33 -4.57 3.66
N PRO A 23 2.23 -4.04 2.43
CA PRO A 23 1.64 -4.77 1.31
C PRO A 23 2.58 -5.88 0.82
N THR A 24 1.98 -6.92 0.22
CA THR A 24 2.74 -7.98 -0.44
C THR A 24 3.19 -7.53 -1.84
N GLN A 25 4.23 -8.17 -2.39
CA GLN A 25 4.66 -7.91 -3.77
C GLN A 25 3.52 -8.10 -4.78
N LYS A 26 2.66 -9.09 -4.57
CA LYS A 26 1.46 -9.31 -5.41
C LYS A 26 0.51 -8.10 -5.37
N ALA A 27 0.26 -7.54 -4.18
CA ALA A 27 -0.57 -6.35 -4.02
C ALA A 27 0.08 -5.11 -4.67
N ILE A 28 1.39 -4.94 -4.53
CA ILE A 28 2.14 -3.86 -5.18
C ILE A 28 2.04 -3.97 -6.70
N ASN A 29 2.22 -5.17 -7.26
CA ASN A 29 2.16 -5.39 -8.70
C ASN A 29 0.75 -5.14 -9.26
N ARG A 30 -0.31 -5.48 -8.51
CA ARG A 30 -1.69 -5.14 -8.88
C ARG A 30 -1.91 -3.63 -8.89
N ALA A 31 -1.54 -2.94 -7.82
CA ALA A 31 -1.67 -1.49 -7.73
C ALA A 31 -0.89 -0.76 -8.84
N LYS A 32 0.29 -1.27 -9.21
CA LYS A 32 1.07 -0.74 -10.35
C LYS A 32 0.33 -0.92 -11.67
N LYS A 33 -0.25 -2.09 -11.94
CA LYS A 33 -1.04 -2.35 -13.16
C LYS A 33 -2.26 -1.45 -13.26
N GLU A 34 -2.96 -1.26 -12.15
CA GLU A 34 -4.12 -0.38 -12.06
C GLU A 34 -3.72 1.11 -12.21
N ALA A 35 -2.59 1.52 -11.62
CA ALA A 35 -2.08 2.89 -11.77
C ALA A 35 -1.59 3.19 -13.19
N THR A 36 -1.05 2.21 -13.91
CA THR A 36 -0.68 2.37 -15.33
C THR A 36 -1.88 2.36 -16.28
N ALA A 37 -3.07 1.98 -15.80
CA ALA A 37 -4.30 1.95 -16.59
C ALA A 37 -5.18 3.19 -16.40
N ALA A 38 -4.80 4.13 -15.53
CA ALA A 38 -5.45 5.43 -15.43
C ALA A 38 -4.76 6.41 -16.38
N PRO A 39 -5.42 6.87 -17.46
CA PRO A 39 -4.85 7.93 -18.28
C PRO A 39 -4.70 9.18 -17.42
N ALA A 40 -3.56 9.85 -17.61
CA ALA A 40 -3.42 11.24 -17.26
C ALA A 40 -4.57 12.02 -17.91
N GLU A 41 -5.40 12.68 -17.09
CA GLU A 41 -6.00 13.99 -17.35
C GLU A 41 -6.93 14.36 -16.19
N PRO A 42 -6.63 15.45 -15.48
CA PRO A 42 -7.64 16.45 -15.23
C PRO A 42 -7.38 17.59 -16.21
N ALA A 43 -7.93 17.46 -17.42
CA ALA A 43 -8.08 18.57 -18.34
C ALA A 43 -9.17 19.52 -17.79
N VAL A 44 -8.67 20.68 -17.36
CA VAL A 44 -9.30 21.99 -17.22
C VAL A 44 -10.59 22.19 -18.04
N LYS A 45 -11.64 22.70 -17.38
CA LYS A 45 -12.56 23.71 -17.94
C LYS A 45 -13.12 24.60 -16.84
#